data_AF-A0AAW4UN79-F1
#
_entry.id   AF-A0AAW4UN79-F1
#
_cell.length_a   1.000
_cell.length_b   1.000
_cell.length_c   1.000
_cell.angle_alpha   90.00
_cell.angle_beta   90.00
_cell.angle_gamma   90.00
#
_symmetry.space_group_name_H-M   'P 1'
#
loop_
_entity.id
_entity.type
_entity.pdbx_description
1 polymer ?
#
loop_
_entity_poly.entity_id
_entity_poly.type
_entity_poly.pdbx_seq_one_letter_code
_entity_poly.pdbx_strand_id
1 'polypeptide(L)'
;MKPRTAKSMELYDILLRRGYPEPFCDEITKNLNTDWTAQRMIGYLSHYKKLPMEEIADEMLAILNDRNRIMQKHELEETNARWNEYLNR
;
A
#
# COMPACT_ATOMS: atom_id res chain seq x y z
N MET A 1 -13.29 -2.30 7.95
CA MET A 1 -11.98 -1.83 7.42
C MET A 1 -11.62 -0.51 8.09
N LYS A 2 -10.33 -0.21 8.27
CA LYS A 2 -9.92 1.12 8.72
C LYS A 2 -10.38 2.18 7.69
N PRO A 3 -10.75 3.39 8.13
CA PRO A 3 -11.12 4.46 7.21
C PRO A 3 -9.91 4.84 6.33
N ARG A 4 -10.20 5.25 5.08
CA ARG A 4 -9.17 5.76 4.15
C ARG A 4 -8.55 7.04 4.71
N THR A 5 -7.24 7.18 4.57
CA THR A 5 -6.56 8.44 4.90
C THR A 5 -6.78 9.51 3.83
N ALA A 6 -6.45 10.77 4.15
CA ALA A 6 -6.50 11.87 3.19
C ALA A 6 -5.62 11.60 1.95
N LYS A 7 -4.45 10.98 2.12
CA LYS A 7 -3.57 10.60 1.01
C LYS A 7 -4.19 9.50 0.13
N SER A 8 -4.92 8.57 0.73
CA SER A 8 -5.66 7.55 -0.02
C SER A 8 -6.79 8.17 -0.84
N MET A 9 -7.48 9.19 -0.32
CA MET A 9 -8.46 9.96 -1.10
C MET A 9 -7.81 10.80 -2.21
N GLU A 10 -6.60 11.31 -2.01
CA GLU A 10 -5.84 11.96 -3.09
C GLU A 10 -5.55 10.99 -4.24
N LEU A 11 -5.14 9.75 -3.92
CA LEU A 11 -4.96 8.71 -4.92
C LEU A 11 -6.27 8.41 -5.67
N TYR A 12 -7.40 8.33 -4.96
CA TYR A 12 -8.71 8.14 -5.55
C TYR A 12 -9.03 9.22 -6.60
N ASP A 13 -8.84 10.49 -6.23
CA ASP A 13 -9.05 11.62 -7.12
C ASP A 13 -8.12 11.59 -8.33
N ILE A 14 -6.85 11.18 -8.16
CA ILE A 14 -5.89 11.03 -9.26
C ILE A 14 -6.39 9.99 -10.27
N LEU A 15 -6.85 8.83 -9.80
CA LEU A 15 -7.33 7.76 -10.67
C LEU A 15 -8.60 8.17 -11.41
N LEU A 16 -9.56 8.81 -10.72
CA LEU A 16 -10.76 9.35 -11.36
C LEU A 16 -10.43 10.40 -12.42
N ARG A 17 -9.54 11.36 -12.13
CA ARG A 17 -9.11 12.39 -13.10
C ARG A 17 -8.40 11.80 -14.32
N ARG A 18 -7.75 10.64 -14.16
CA ARG A 18 -7.12 9.89 -15.27
C ARG A 18 -8.13 9.07 -16.08
N GLY A 19 -9.41 9.07 -15.70
CA GLY A 19 -10.50 8.43 -16.44
C GLY A 19 -10.67 6.94 -16.14
N TYR A 20 -10.16 6.45 -15.02
CA TYR A 20 -10.40 5.06 -14.60
C TYR A 20 -11.82 4.90 -14.02
N PRO A 21 -12.45 3.72 -14.16
CA PRO A 21 -13.78 3.48 -13.62
C PRO A 21 -13.85 3.71 -12.11
N GLU A 22 -14.92 4.33 -11.64
CA GLU A 22 -15.13 4.59 -10.21
C GLU A 22 -15.03 3.32 -9.33
N PRO A 23 -15.63 2.17 -9.71
CA PRO A 23 -15.48 0.94 -8.91
C PRO A 23 -14.04 0.48 -8.78
N PHE A 24 -13.23 0.68 -9.82
CA PHE A 24 -11.81 0.35 -9.80
C PHE A 24 -11.03 1.30 -8.87
N CYS A 25 -11.27 2.60 -8.98
CA CYS A 25 -10.64 3.60 -8.12
C CYS A 25 -10.94 3.36 -6.63
N ASP A 26 -12.19 3.01 -6.34
CA ASP A 26 -12.64 2.70 -4.98
C ASP A 26 -11.96 1.44 -4.44
N GLU A 27 -11.87 0.37 -5.25
CA GLU A 27 -11.20 -0.87 -4.84
C GLU A 27 -9.69 -0.68 -4.59
N ILE A 28 -8.98 0.05 -5.45
CA ILE A 28 -7.56 0.36 -5.26
C ILE A 28 -7.34 1.11 -3.95
N THR A 29 -8.14 2.15 -3.70
CA THR A 29 -7.94 3.03 -2.55
C THR A 29 -8.43 2.43 -1.23
N LYS A 30 -9.42 1.54 -1.26
CA LYS A 30 -9.82 0.70 -0.12
C LYS A 30 -8.68 -0.22 0.34
N ASN A 31 -7.94 -0.79 -0.60
CA ASN A 31 -6.79 -1.66 -0.30
C ASN A 31 -5.54 -0.84 0.10
N LEU A 32 -5.29 0.28 -0.58
CA LEU A 32 -4.22 1.24 -0.27
C LEU A 32 -4.71 2.35 0.68
N ASN A 33 -5.25 1.94 1.82
CA ASN A 33 -5.94 2.82 2.76
C ASN A 33 -5.04 3.62 3.72
N THR A 34 -3.73 3.37 3.71
CA THR A 34 -2.76 4.12 4.54
C THR A 34 -1.97 5.12 3.71
N ASP A 35 -1.44 6.16 4.36
CA ASP A 35 -0.57 7.15 3.70
C ASP A 35 0.64 6.49 3.04
N TRP A 36 1.26 5.51 3.69
CA TRP A 36 2.43 4.82 3.14
C TRP A 36 2.11 4.08 1.84
N THR A 37 1.04 3.28 1.84
CA THR A 37 0.60 2.53 0.65
C THR A 37 0.13 3.44 -0.48
N ALA A 38 -0.61 4.50 -0.15
CA ALA A 38 -1.13 5.44 -1.14
C ALA A 38 0.00 6.28 -1.77
N GLN A 39 0.97 6.74 -0.96
CA GLN A 39 2.12 7.50 -1.44
C GLN A 39 3.00 6.68 -2.40
N ARG A 40 3.15 5.37 -2.15
CA ARG A 40 3.86 4.46 -3.07
C ARG A 40 3.18 4.41 -4.44
N MET A 41 1.87 4.18 -4.46
CA MET A 41 1.10 4.16 -5.71
C MET A 41 1.12 5.51 -6.43
N ILE A 42 0.98 6.64 -5.72
CA ILE A 42 1.09 7.98 -6.32
C ILE A 42 2.49 8.18 -6.95
N GLY A 43 3.54 7.75 -6.24
CA GLY A 43 4.91 7.78 -6.74
C GLY A 43 5.06 6.94 -8.01
N TYR A 44 4.55 5.71 -8.03
CA TYR A 44 4.55 4.86 -9.22
C TYR A 44 3.84 5.54 -10.39
N LEU A 45 2.58 5.98 -10.19
CA LEU A 45 1.76 6.65 -11.19
C LEU A 45 2.37 7.97 -11.72
N SER A 46 3.27 8.62 -10.98
CA SER A 46 3.94 9.85 -11.42
C SER A 46 4.87 9.64 -12.62
N HIS A 47 5.35 8.41 -12.84
CA HIS A 47 6.25 8.06 -13.94
C HIS A 47 5.50 7.70 -15.24
N TYR A 48 4.18 7.56 -15.18
CA TYR A 48 3.37 7.08 -16.31
C TYR A 48 2.20 8.02 -16.61
N LYS A 49 2.01 8.34 -17.89
CA LYS A 49 0.89 9.17 -18.36
C LYS A 49 -0.44 8.42 -18.33
N LYS A 50 -0.46 7.16 -18.77
CA LYS A 50 -1.63 6.26 -18.74
C LYS A 50 -1.15 4.81 -18.67
N LEU A 51 -1.72 4.05 -17.75
CA LEU A 51 -1.49 2.61 -17.61
C LEU A 51 -2.80 1.84 -17.86
N PRO A 52 -2.72 0.58 -18.31
CA PRO A 52 -3.86 -0.33 -18.25
C PRO A 52 -4.20 -0.63 -16.77
N MET A 53 -5.44 -1.06 -16.49
CA MET A 53 -5.90 -1.27 -15.11
C MET A 53 -5.17 -2.43 -14.44
N GLU A 54 -4.78 -3.42 -15.24
CA GLU A 54 -4.03 -4.61 -14.86
C GLU A 54 -2.69 -4.23 -14.23
N GLU A 55 -1.92 -3.34 -14.85
CA GLU A 55 -0.64 -2.85 -14.31
C GLU A 55 -0.80 -2.08 -12.99
N ILE A 56 -1.91 -1.35 -12.84
CA ILE A 56 -2.21 -0.64 -11.58
C ILE A 56 -2.60 -1.65 -10.48
N ALA A 57 -3.35 -2.69 -10.83
CA ALA A 57 -3.71 -3.74 -9.90
C ALA A 57 -2.48 -4.56 -9.48
N ASP A 58 -1.60 -4.88 -10.41
CA ASP A 58 -0.34 -5.60 -10.13
C ASP A 58 0.56 -4.79 -9.21
N GLU A 59 0.74 -3.49 -9.45
CA GLU A 59 1.50 -2.62 -8.55
C GLU A 59 0.83 -2.53 -7.16
N MET A 60 -0.51 -2.48 -7.09
CA MET A 60 -1.21 -2.52 -5.80
C MET A 60 -0.87 -3.81 -5.04
N LEU A 61 -0.88 -4.96 -5.70
CA LEU A 61 -0.53 -6.24 -5.09
C LEU A 61 0.94 -6.27 -4.64
N ALA A 62 1.85 -5.71 -5.43
CA ALA A 62 3.27 -5.58 -5.08
C ALA A 62 3.47 -4.74 -3.81
N ILE A 63 2.81 -3.57 -3.73
CA ILE A 63 2.86 -2.69 -2.55
C ILE A 63 2.31 -3.40 -1.30
N LEU A 64 1.20 -4.13 -1.44
CA LEU A 64 0.60 -4.87 -0.34
C LEU A 64 1.51 -6.02 0.14
N ASN A 65 2.17 -6.71 -0.79
CA ASN A 65 3.12 -7.77 -0.47
C ASN A 65 4.33 -7.21 0.30
N ASP A 66 4.88 -6.08 -0.16
CA ASP A 66 5.97 -5.39 0.53
C ASP A 66 5.59 -4.96 1.95
N ARG A 67 4.38 -4.42 2.13
CA ARG A 67 3.85 -4.08 3.46
C ARG A 67 3.85 -5.30 4.39
N ASN A 68 3.34 -6.43 3.91
CA ASN A 68 3.23 -7.65 4.70
C ASN A 68 4.63 -8.20 5.05
N ARG A 69 5.58 -8.15 4.12
CA ARG A 69 6.97 -8.54 4.37
C ARG A 69 7.64 -7.68 5.45
N ILE A 70 7.39 -6.36 5.45
CA ILE A 70 7.91 -5.45 6.49
C ILE A 70 7.31 -5.81 7.85
N MET A 71 6.00 -6.06 7.93
CA MET A 71 5.35 -6.47 9.18
C MET A 71 5.92 -7.78 9.73
N GLN A 72 6.04 -8.80 8.88
CA GLN A 72 6.63 -10.09 9.27
C GLN A 72 8.06 -9.94 9.78
N LYS A 73 8.87 -9.09 9.13
CA LYS A 73 10.23 -8.81 9.59
C LYS A 73 10.23 -8.18 11.00
N HIS A 74 9.36 -7.20 11.26
CA HIS A 74 9.27 -6.58 12.58
C HIS A 74 8.82 -7.57 13.68
N GLU A 75 7.86 -8.44 13.38
CA GLU A 75 7.42 -9.48 14.32
C GLU A 75 8.54 -10.46 14.67
N LEU A 76 9.35 -10.85 13.67
CA LEU A 76 10.52 -11.71 13.87
C LEU A 76 11.62 -11.00 14.68
N GLU A 77 11.89 -9.73 14.41
CA GLU A 77 12.86 -8.92 15.17
C GLU A 77 12.44 -8.78 16.64
N GLU A 78 11.15 -8.54 16.91
CA GLU A 78 10.62 -8.47 18.27
C GLU A 78 10.73 -9.82 19.00
N THR A 79 10.41 -10.91 18.31
CA THR A 79 10.54 -12.27 18.85
C THR A 79 11.99 -12.60 19.21
N ASN A 80 12.93 -12.27 18.32
CA ASN A 80 14.36 -12.47 18.54
C ASN A 80 14.89 -11.63 19.71
N ALA A 81 14.46 -10.36 19.82
CA ALA A 81 14.84 -9.48 20.93
C ALA A 81 14.40 -10.07 22.28
N ARG A 82 13.15 -10.52 22.39
CA ARG A 82 12.62 -11.18 23.59
C ARG A 82 13.38 -12.47 23.93
N TRP A 83 13.75 -13.25 22.93
CA TRP A 83 14.51 -14.49 23.14
C TRP A 83 15.94 -14.22 23.62
N ASN A 84 16.60 -13.20 23.07
CA ASN A 84 17.92 -12.75 23.53
C ASN A 84 17.88 -12.20 24.96
N GLU A 85 16.83 -11.49 25.35
CA GLU A 85 16.64 -11.06 26.74
C GLU A 85 16.48 -12.24 27.70
N TYR A 86 15.78 -13.30 27.29
CA TYR A 86 15.63 -14.51 28.09
C TYR A 86 16.96 -15.27 28.26
N LEU A 87 17.77 -15.39 27.21
CA LEU A 87 19.05 -16.09 27.26
C LEU A 87 20.17 -15.35 28.00
N ASN A 88 20.11 -14.02 28.02
CA ASN A 88 21.10 -13.19 28.71
C ASN A 88 20.69 -12.83 30.15
N ARG A 89 19.68 -13.51 30.70
CA ARG A 89 19.34 -13.53 32.13
C ARG A 89 19.99 -14.73 32.81
#